data_AF-A0A9D7M5D7-F1
#
_entry.id   AF-A0A9D7M5D7-F1
#
_cell.length_a   1.000
_cell.length_b   1.000
_cell.length_c   1.000
_cell.angle_alpha   90.00
_cell.angle_beta   90.00
_cell.angle_gamma   90.00
#
_symmetry.space_group_name_H-M   'P 1'
#
loop_
_entity.id
_entity.type
_entity.pdbx_description
1 polymer ?
#
loop_
_entity_poly.entity_id
_entity_poly.type
_entity_poly.pdbx_seq_one_letter_code
_entity_poly.pdbx_strand_id
1 'polypeptide(L)'
;MIVRTLILLVVLFIIDFYVFQGVKLLTRNATPQTSRIIAIAFWSITVFCFSVIITGFFIDWHTWPKSIRTYSFAFIFVTYFSKLFFVLFLLIDDIFRLFRLVTGWITSKPAIAATEEAMQSRTGITRSSFLIKMGAVIAALPFTALLYGMIKGKYDYQVRNIKLAFNKLPGAFKGFRVVQISDIHTGSFMDKAPLEKAVKLINDLKPDVIFFTGDLVNDMSTELVPYKEILAGLKAPHGVFSILGNHDYGDYYQWPSKEEKNC
;
A
#
# COMPACT_ATOMS: atom_id res chain seq x y z
N MET A 1 7.24 -20.34 -11.64
CA MET A 1 6.30 -19.22 -11.36
C MET A 1 4.95 -19.71 -10.85
N ILE A 2 4.28 -20.68 -11.51
CA ILE A 2 2.97 -21.23 -11.10
C ILE A 2 2.87 -21.57 -9.61
N VAL A 3 3.83 -22.35 -9.08
CA VAL A 3 3.83 -22.79 -7.68
C VAL A 3 3.84 -21.60 -6.71
N ARG A 4 4.58 -20.53 -7.01
CA ARG A 4 4.65 -19.32 -6.16
C ARG A 4 3.31 -18.58 -6.15
N THR A 5 2.68 -18.42 -7.30
CA THR A 5 1.35 -17.79 -7.42
C THR A 5 0.28 -18.61 -6.70
N LEU A 6 0.32 -19.94 -6.83
CA LEU A 6 -0.61 -20.83 -6.13
C LEU A 6 -0.45 -20.71 -4.60
N ILE A 7 0.79 -20.73 -4.09
CA ILE A 7 1.06 -20.54 -2.66
C ILE A 7 0.49 -19.18 -2.20
N LEU A 8 0.73 -18.11 -2.95
CA LEU A 8 0.18 -16.78 -2.64
C LEU A 8 -1.35 -16.83 -2.54
N LEU A 9 -2.05 -17.35 -3.55
CA LEU A 9 -3.51 -17.43 -3.55
C LEU A 9 -4.06 -18.26 -2.39
N VAL A 10 -3.41 -19.37 -2.04
CA VAL A 10 -3.79 -20.19 -0.89
C VAL A 10 -3.63 -19.41 0.41
N VAL A 11 -2.51 -18.71 0.61
CA VAL A 11 -2.28 -17.88 1.80
C VAL A 11 -3.32 -16.78 1.92
N LEU A 12 -3.61 -16.07 0.82
CA LEU A 12 -4.63 -15.01 0.80
C LEU A 12 -6.03 -15.57 1.08
N PHE A 13 -6.35 -16.76 0.55
CA PHE A 13 -7.62 -17.43 0.81
C PHE A 13 -7.77 -17.82 2.29
N ILE A 14 -6.71 -18.33 2.92
CA ILE A 14 -6.70 -18.65 4.35
C ILE A 14 -6.97 -17.39 5.18
N ILE A 15 -6.32 -16.26 4.84
CA ILE A 15 -6.57 -14.97 5.48
C ILE A 15 -8.04 -14.58 5.31
N ASP A 16 -8.57 -14.66 4.09
CA ASP A 16 -9.97 -14.28 3.79
C ASP A 16 -10.97 -15.16 4.53
N PHE A 17 -10.75 -16.47 4.52
CA PHE A 17 -11.58 -17.43 5.23
C PHE A 17 -11.58 -17.17 6.74
N TYR A 18 -10.41 -16.87 7.32
CA TYR A 18 -10.27 -16.60 8.73
C TYR A 18 -10.92 -15.27 9.14
N VAL A 19 -10.66 -14.20 8.38
CA VAL A 19 -11.31 -12.89 8.56
C VAL A 19 -12.83 -13.02 8.42
N PHE A 20 -13.32 -13.83 7.49
CA PHE A 20 -14.75 -14.07 7.31
C PHE A 20 -15.42 -14.72 8.54
N GLN A 21 -14.69 -15.51 9.33
CA GLN A 21 -15.22 -16.00 10.63
C GLN A 21 -15.48 -14.82 11.58
N GLY A 22 -14.58 -13.85 11.62
CA GLY A 22 -14.76 -12.59 12.36
C GLY A 22 -15.95 -11.78 11.85
N VAL A 23 -16.12 -11.67 10.53
CA VAL A 23 -17.26 -10.98 9.91
C VAL A 23 -18.59 -11.64 10.31
N LYS A 24 -18.68 -12.97 10.26
CA LYS A 24 -19.90 -13.69 10.71
C LYS A 24 -20.24 -13.41 12.18
N LEU A 25 -19.22 -13.27 13.04
CA LEU A 25 -19.43 -12.91 14.45
C LEU A 25 -19.93 -11.46 14.61
N LEU A 26 -19.45 -10.54 13.78
CA LEU A 26 -19.93 -9.14 13.75
C LEU A 26 -21.38 -9.03 13.28
N THR A 27 -21.78 -9.86 12.32
CA THR A 27 -23.12 -9.84 11.72
C THR A 27 -24.11 -10.80 12.38
N ARG A 28 -23.74 -11.49 13.46
CA ARG A 28 -24.59 -12.50 14.11
C ARG A 28 -25.98 -11.99 14.53
N ASN A 29 -26.06 -10.71 14.92
CA ASN A 29 -27.28 -10.06 15.38
C ASN A 29 -27.99 -9.27 14.25
N ALA A 30 -27.42 -9.24 13.04
CA ALA A 30 -28.01 -8.56 11.90
C ALA A 30 -29.10 -9.43 11.25
N THR A 31 -29.96 -8.81 10.44
CA THR A 31 -30.98 -9.56 9.70
C THR A 31 -30.31 -10.55 8.71
N PRO A 32 -30.98 -11.67 8.36
CA PRO A 32 -30.44 -12.62 7.38
C PRO A 32 -30.11 -11.98 6.03
N GLN A 33 -30.90 -11.00 5.61
CA GLN A 33 -30.65 -10.24 4.37
C GLN A 33 -29.37 -9.42 4.47
N THR A 34 -29.19 -8.66 5.55
CA THR A 34 -27.96 -7.87 5.79
C THR A 34 -26.73 -8.76 5.84
N SER A 35 -26.79 -9.88 6.58
CA SER A 35 -25.68 -10.83 6.68
C SER A 35 -25.32 -11.45 5.32
N ARG A 36 -26.32 -11.74 4.47
CA ARG A 36 -26.09 -12.23 3.10
C ARG A 36 -25.45 -11.17 2.22
N ILE A 37 -25.90 -9.92 2.27
CA ILE A 37 -25.33 -8.81 1.49
C ILE A 37 -23.87 -8.59 1.88
N ILE A 38 -23.57 -8.55 3.18
CA ILE A 38 -22.19 -8.39 3.69
C ILE A 38 -21.31 -9.56 3.24
N ALA A 39 -21.83 -10.80 3.29
CA ALA A 39 -21.08 -11.97 2.83
C ALA A 39 -20.79 -11.91 1.32
N ILE A 40 -21.79 -11.55 0.50
CA ILE A 40 -21.59 -11.39 -0.95
C ILE A 40 -20.55 -10.30 -1.20
N ALA A 41 -20.68 -9.13 -0.59
CA ALA A 41 -19.72 -8.03 -0.76
C ALA A 41 -18.29 -8.44 -0.37
N PHE A 42 -18.12 -9.13 0.75
CA PHE A 42 -16.83 -9.63 1.21
C PHE A 42 -16.19 -10.57 0.19
N TRP A 43 -16.92 -11.59 -0.27
CA TRP A 43 -16.39 -12.57 -1.22
C TRP A 43 -16.21 -12.00 -2.63
N SER A 44 -17.02 -11.02 -3.05
CA SER A 44 -16.80 -10.28 -4.30
C SER A 44 -15.47 -9.54 -4.32
N ILE A 45 -15.04 -8.96 -3.19
CA ILE A 45 -13.72 -8.33 -3.07
C ILE A 45 -12.61 -9.38 -3.24
N THR A 46 -12.73 -10.54 -2.59
CA THR A 46 -11.77 -11.66 -2.74
C THR A 46 -11.71 -12.14 -4.19
N VAL A 47 -12.87 -12.35 -4.84
CA VAL A 47 -12.93 -12.76 -6.25
C VAL A 47 -12.26 -11.73 -7.16
N PHE A 48 -12.49 -10.43 -6.93
CA PHE A 48 -11.80 -9.37 -7.67
C PHE A 48 -10.27 -9.40 -7.46
N CYS A 49 -9.80 -9.52 -6.22
CA CYS A 49 -8.37 -9.60 -5.96
C CYS A 49 -7.74 -10.82 -6.65
N PHE A 50 -8.41 -11.96 -6.61
CA PHE A 50 -7.93 -13.21 -7.20
C PHE A 50 -7.94 -13.13 -8.72
N SER A 51 -8.98 -12.55 -9.33
CA SER A 51 -9.04 -12.39 -10.78
C SER A 51 -7.89 -11.52 -11.28
N VAL A 52 -7.59 -10.40 -10.62
CA VAL A 52 -6.45 -9.53 -10.96
C VAL A 52 -5.12 -10.28 -10.85
N ILE A 53 -4.87 -11.03 -9.76
CA ILE A 53 -3.63 -11.80 -9.58
C ILE A 53 -3.48 -12.89 -10.66
N ILE A 54 -4.58 -13.60 -10.95
CA ILE A 54 -4.60 -14.67 -11.96
C ILE A 54 -4.39 -14.08 -13.36
N THR A 55 -5.07 -12.98 -13.70
CA THR A 55 -4.87 -12.32 -15.00
C THR A 55 -3.44 -11.81 -15.14
N GLY A 56 -2.86 -11.21 -14.09
CA GLY A 56 -1.46 -10.73 -14.10
C GLY A 56 -0.43 -11.86 -14.18
N PHE A 57 -0.83 -13.11 -13.89
CA PHE A 57 0.01 -14.28 -14.12
C PHE A 57 0.06 -14.71 -15.59
N PHE A 58 -1.04 -14.56 -16.33
CA PHE A 58 -1.15 -14.95 -17.74
C PHE A 58 -0.84 -13.82 -18.72
N ILE A 59 -1.05 -12.57 -18.31
CA ILE A 59 -0.86 -11.38 -19.14
C ILE A 59 0.17 -10.50 -18.47
N ASP A 60 1.19 -10.09 -19.21
CA ASP A 60 2.19 -9.15 -18.71
C ASP A 60 1.52 -7.84 -18.27
N TRP A 61 1.57 -7.59 -16.97
CA TRP A 61 1.09 -6.39 -16.30
C TRP A 61 1.64 -5.09 -16.92
N HIS A 62 2.79 -5.07 -17.60
CA HIS A 62 3.27 -3.88 -18.31
C HIS A 62 2.37 -3.47 -19.50
N THR A 63 1.61 -4.41 -20.05
CA THR A 63 0.68 -4.16 -21.17
C THR A 63 -0.67 -3.63 -20.71
N TRP A 64 -0.95 -3.66 -19.40
CA TRP A 64 -2.23 -3.21 -18.87
C TRP A 64 -2.33 -1.69 -18.91
N PRO A 65 -3.54 -1.12 -19.07
CA PRO A 65 -3.75 0.30 -18.88
C PRO A 65 -3.21 0.73 -17.51
N LYS A 66 -2.35 1.77 -17.49
CA LYS A 66 -1.62 2.21 -16.28
C LYS A 66 -2.53 2.40 -15.06
N SER A 67 -3.73 2.95 -15.29
CA SER A 67 -4.75 3.13 -14.24
C SER A 67 -5.23 1.81 -13.64
N ILE A 68 -5.58 0.84 -14.49
CA ILE A 68 -6.07 -0.47 -14.05
C ILE A 68 -4.98 -1.18 -13.24
N ARG A 69 -3.75 -1.21 -13.77
CA ARG A 69 -2.60 -1.83 -13.09
C ARG A 69 -2.36 -1.23 -11.71
N THR A 70 -2.20 0.10 -11.66
CA THR A 70 -1.82 0.82 -10.44
C THR A 70 -2.89 0.71 -9.37
N TYR A 71 -4.16 1.00 -9.71
CA TYR A 71 -5.23 0.99 -8.71
C TYR A 71 -5.64 -0.42 -8.29
N SER A 72 -5.57 -1.43 -9.17
CA SER A 72 -5.89 -2.81 -8.79
C SER A 72 -4.84 -3.38 -7.84
N PHE A 73 -3.55 -3.16 -8.10
CA PHE A 73 -2.47 -3.66 -7.23
C PHE A 73 -2.47 -2.95 -5.88
N ALA A 74 -2.67 -1.63 -5.88
CA ALA A 74 -2.80 -0.88 -4.65
C ALA A 74 -4.06 -1.29 -3.87
N PHE A 75 -5.18 -1.56 -4.53
CA PHE A 75 -6.39 -2.07 -3.87
C PHE A 75 -6.18 -3.44 -3.22
N ILE A 76 -5.49 -4.37 -3.90
CA ILE A 76 -5.11 -5.67 -3.33
C ILE A 76 -4.24 -5.45 -2.09
N PHE A 77 -3.18 -4.63 -2.21
CA PHE A 77 -2.27 -4.34 -1.11
C PHE A 77 -3.03 -3.77 0.10
N VAL A 78 -3.81 -2.71 -0.09
CA VAL A 78 -4.57 -2.05 0.98
C VAL A 78 -5.57 -3.03 1.62
N THR A 79 -6.25 -3.85 0.81
CA THR A 79 -7.21 -4.85 1.31
C THR A 79 -6.54 -5.86 2.23
N TYR A 80 -5.45 -6.50 1.78
CA TYR A 80 -4.79 -7.54 2.57
C TYR A 80 -3.98 -6.97 3.73
N PHE A 81 -3.30 -5.84 3.53
CA PHE A 81 -2.60 -5.14 4.60
C PHE A 81 -3.56 -4.79 5.75
N SER A 82 -4.76 -4.30 5.42
CA SER A 82 -5.80 -3.99 6.42
C SER A 82 -6.34 -5.25 7.10
N LYS A 83 -6.53 -6.35 6.35
CA LYS A 83 -6.94 -7.65 6.91
C LYS A 83 -5.94 -8.17 7.94
N LEU A 84 -4.62 -7.95 7.77
CA LEU A 84 -3.62 -8.37 8.75
C LEU A 84 -3.89 -7.77 10.14
N PHE A 85 -4.30 -6.50 10.22
CA PHE A 85 -4.68 -5.90 11.50
C PHE A 85 -5.88 -6.62 12.12
N PHE A 86 -6.90 -6.95 11.34
CA PHE A 86 -8.05 -7.68 11.88
C PHE A 86 -7.66 -9.09 12.36
N VAL A 87 -6.82 -9.79 11.58
CA VAL A 87 -6.27 -11.12 11.93
C VAL A 87 -5.59 -11.08 13.30
N LEU A 88 -4.81 -10.05 13.62
CA LEU A 88 -4.17 -9.93 14.94
C LEU A 88 -5.19 -9.95 16.09
N PHE A 89 -6.29 -9.22 15.96
CA PHE A 89 -7.34 -9.20 16.99
C PHE A 89 -8.11 -10.52 17.08
N LEU A 90 -8.35 -11.17 15.94
CA LEU A 90 -8.96 -12.50 15.93
C LEU A 90 -8.06 -13.54 16.62
N LEU A 91 -6.75 -13.50 16.37
CA LEU A 91 -5.78 -14.38 17.02
C LEU A 91 -5.73 -14.16 18.53
N ILE A 92 -5.75 -12.90 18.98
CA ILE A 92 -5.82 -12.57 20.41
C ILE A 92 -7.09 -13.15 21.03
N ASP A 93 -8.26 -12.98 20.38
CA ASP A 93 -9.51 -13.56 20.87
C ASP A 93 -9.46 -15.09 20.90
N ASP A 94 -8.87 -15.72 19.89
CA ASP A 94 -8.68 -17.17 19.83
C ASP A 94 -7.77 -17.70 20.93
N ILE A 95 -6.68 -17.01 21.26
CA ILE A 95 -5.82 -17.35 22.39
C ILE A 95 -6.63 -17.34 23.69
N PHE A 96 -7.47 -16.32 23.90
CA PHE A 96 -8.32 -16.24 25.08
C PHE A 96 -9.45 -17.28 25.09
N ARG A 97 -9.94 -17.71 23.93
CA ARG A 97 -10.88 -18.82 23.81
C ARG A 97 -10.19 -20.15 24.17
N LEU A 98 -9.00 -20.40 23.63
CA LEU A 98 -8.20 -21.59 23.91
C LEU A 98 -7.84 -21.68 25.39
N PHE A 99 -7.38 -20.60 26.00
CA PHE A 99 -7.08 -20.56 27.44
C PHE A 99 -8.29 -20.93 28.31
N ARG A 100 -9.49 -20.43 27.95
CA ARG A 100 -10.75 -20.78 28.63
C ARG A 100 -11.13 -22.25 28.45
N LEU A 101 -10.90 -22.80 27.26
CA LEU A 101 -11.13 -24.23 27.00
C LEU A 101 -10.19 -25.09 27.85
N VAL A 102 -8.89 -24.79 27.84
CA VAL A 102 -7.88 -25.55 28.61
C VAL A 102 -8.15 -25.49 30.12
N THR A 103 -8.41 -24.31 30.66
CA THR A 103 -8.73 -24.16 32.10
C THR A 103 -10.05 -24.84 32.48
N GLY A 104 -11.06 -24.82 31.60
CA GLY A 104 -12.31 -25.56 31.80
C GLY A 104 -12.12 -27.07 31.82
N TRP A 105 -11.23 -27.60 30.97
CA TRP A 105 -10.88 -29.02 30.96
C TRP A 105 -10.15 -29.44 32.25
N ILE A 106 -9.21 -28.61 32.73
CA ILE A 106 -8.42 -28.89 33.94
C ILE A 106 -9.28 -28.84 35.21
N THR A 107 -10.26 -27.93 35.28
CA THR A 107 -11.05 -27.72 36.50
C THR A 107 -12.29 -28.61 36.62
N SER A 108 -12.54 -29.50 35.64
CA SER A 108 -13.67 -30.45 35.57
C SER A 108 -15.06 -29.83 35.81
N LYS A 109 -15.18 -28.50 35.77
CA LYS A 109 -16.48 -27.84 35.71
C LYS A 109 -17.01 -28.03 34.30
N PRO A 110 -18.18 -28.67 34.09
CA PRO A 110 -18.75 -28.71 32.77
C PRO A 110 -19.00 -27.27 32.33
N ALA A 111 -18.37 -26.88 31.22
CA ALA A 111 -18.48 -25.53 30.66
C ALA A 111 -19.94 -25.09 30.44
N ILE A 112 -20.87 -26.05 30.43
CA ILE A 112 -22.31 -25.93 30.25
C ILE A 112 -23.04 -25.42 31.52
N ALA A 113 -22.60 -25.79 32.74
CA ALA A 113 -23.29 -25.40 33.97
C ALA A 113 -22.94 -23.96 34.42
N ALA A 114 -21.71 -23.51 34.16
CA ALA A 114 -21.30 -22.13 34.44
C ALA A 114 -21.76 -21.13 33.36
N THR A 115 -22.25 -21.60 32.21
CA THR A 115 -22.71 -20.74 31.11
C THR A 115 -24.14 -20.26 31.29
N GLU A 116 -25.06 -21.03 31.87
CA GLU A 116 -26.45 -20.58 32.04
C GLU A 116 -26.58 -19.46 33.10
N GLU A 117 -25.95 -19.61 34.28
CA GLU A 117 -25.95 -18.56 35.33
C GLU A 117 -25.18 -17.30 34.93
N ALA A 118 -24.09 -17.45 34.15
CA ALA A 118 -23.32 -16.31 33.65
C ALA A 118 -23.94 -15.65 32.40
N MET A 119 -24.87 -16.32 31.71
CA MET A 119 -25.53 -15.82 30.50
C MET A 119 -26.82 -15.06 30.83
N GLN A 120 -27.51 -15.39 31.93
CA GLN A 120 -28.65 -14.60 32.43
C GLN A 120 -28.25 -13.26 33.08
N SER A 121 -27.01 -13.10 33.56
CA SER A 121 -26.55 -11.88 34.26
C SER A 121 -25.73 -10.88 33.43
N ARG A 122 -25.44 -11.17 32.16
CA ARG A 122 -24.57 -10.31 31.32
C ARG A 122 -25.38 -9.40 30.41
N THR A 123 -25.76 -8.24 30.92
CA THR A 123 -26.28 -7.10 30.14
C THR A 123 -25.19 -6.32 29.38
N GLY A 124 -23.95 -6.85 29.30
CA GLY A 124 -22.78 -6.18 28.73
C GLY A 124 -22.13 -6.88 27.54
N ILE A 125 -21.31 -6.14 26.78
CA ILE A 125 -20.53 -6.65 25.65
C ILE A 125 -19.49 -7.67 26.16
N THR A 126 -19.45 -8.86 25.57
CA THR A 126 -18.42 -9.86 25.92
C THR A 126 -17.04 -9.40 25.44
N ARG A 127 -15.96 -9.78 26.15
CA ARG A 127 -14.57 -9.45 25.74
C ARG A 127 -14.27 -9.84 24.29
N SER A 128 -14.76 -11.01 23.85
CA SER A 128 -14.64 -11.46 22.46
C SER A 128 -15.37 -10.54 21.49
N SER A 129 -16.62 -10.17 21.78
CA SER A 129 -17.37 -9.22 20.96
C SER A 129 -16.71 -7.84 20.91
N PHE A 130 -16.13 -7.39 22.03
CA PHE A 130 -15.35 -6.16 22.09
C PHE A 130 -14.09 -6.23 21.22
N LEU A 131 -13.28 -7.29 21.35
CA LEU A 131 -12.04 -7.48 20.58
C LEU A 131 -12.30 -7.55 19.08
N ILE A 132 -13.33 -8.28 18.64
CA ILE A 132 -13.66 -8.41 17.22
C ILE A 132 -14.15 -7.07 16.65
N LYS A 133 -15.01 -6.34 17.37
CA LYS A 133 -15.46 -5.00 16.96
C LYS A 133 -14.30 -4.02 16.90
N MET A 134 -13.43 -4.03 17.90
CA MET A 134 -12.23 -3.20 17.92
C MET A 134 -11.30 -3.54 16.76
N GLY A 135 -11.07 -4.83 16.49
CA GLY A 135 -10.26 -5.30 15.38
C GLY A 135 -10.79 -4.83 14.02
N ALA A 136 -12.12 -4.84 13.83
CA ALA A 136 -12.73 -4.32 12.61
C ALA A 136 -12.55 -2.80 12.46
N VAL A 137 -12.71 -2.03 13.54
CA VAL A 137 -12.47 -0.58 13.53
C VAL A 137 -11.00 -0.29 13.23
N ILE A 138 -10.07 -0.95 13.91
CA ILE A 138 -8.63 -0.78 13.72
C ILE A 138 -8.21 -1.19 12.31
N ALA A 139 -8.80 -2.23 11.72
CA ALA A 139 -8.54 -2.62 10.33
C ALA A 139 -9.11 -1.63 9.31
N ALA A 140 -10.20 -0.94 9.63
CA ALA A 140 -10.77 0.09 8.75
C ALA A 140 -9.87 1.35 8.67
N LEU A 141 -9.08 1.64 9.70
CA LEU A 141 -8.17 2.79 9.72
C LEU A 141 -7.09 2.75 8.62
N PRO A 142 -6.21 1.73 8.52
CA PRO A 142 -5.23 1.67 7.44
C PRO A 142 -5.92 1.54 6.07
N PHE A 143 -7.07 0.85 5.99
CA PHE A 143 -7.82 0.74 4.73
C PHE A 143 -8.22 2.12 4.19
N THR A 144 -8.88 2.92 5.03
CA THR A 144 -9.36 4.25 4.67
C THR A 144 -8.23 5.26 4.51
N ALA A 145 -7.22 5.23 5.38
CA ALA A 145 -6.08 6.14 5.33
C ALA A 145 -5.22 5.91 4.08
N LEU A 146 -4.92 4.65 3.73
CA LEU A 146 -4.14 4.34 2.53
C LEU A 146 -4.93 4.64 1.26
N LEU A 147 -6.23 4.31 1.22
CA LEU A 147 -7.08 4.66 0.08
C LEU A 147 -7.14 6.18 -0.13
N TYR A 148 -7.27 6.96 0.96
CA TYR A 148 -7.19 8.41 0.91
C TYR A 148 -5.83 8.91 0.40
N GLY A 149 -4.73 8.36 0.94
CA GLY A 149 -3.36 8.70 0.54
C GLY A 149 -3.11 8.44 -0.95
N MET A 150 -3.62 7.33 -1.50
CA MET A 150 -3.55 7.01 -2.92
C MET A 150 -4.27 8.04 -3.81
N ILE A 151 -5.42 8.52 -3.36
CA ILE A 151 -6.27 9.44 -4.16
C ILE A 151 -5.77 10.88 -4.05
N LYS A 152 -5.35 11.32 -2.85
CA LYS A 152 -5.04 12.73 -2.56
C LYS A 152 -3.56 13.02 -2.33
N GLY A 153 -2.82 12.12 -1.69
CA GLY A 153 -1.47 12.39 -1.19
C GLY A 153 -0.37 12.36 -2.26
N LYS A 154 -0.54 11.62 -3.35
CA LYS A 154 0.52 11.34 -4.33
C LYS A 154 1.16 12.56 -5.02
N TYR A 155 0.50 13.72 -5.02
CA TYR A 155 1.00 14.95 -5.67
C TYR A 155 1.13 16.15 -4.70
N ASP A 156 1.25 15.87 -3.39
CA ASP A 156 1.47 16.87 -2.36
C ASP A 156 2.97 17.19 -2.20
N TYR A 157 3.52 17.96 -3.15
CA TYR A 157 4.93 18.34 -3.14
C TYR A 157 5.26 19.27 -1.98
N GLN A 158 6.33 18.95 -1.25
CA GLN A 158 6.82 19.72 -0.10
C GLN A 158 8.24 20.22 -0.36
N VAL A 159 8.48 21.52 -0.18
CA VAL A 159 9.84 22.11 -0.28
C VAL A 159 10.50 22.06 1.08
N ARG A 160 11.61 21.32 1.20
CA ARG A 160 12.41 21.25 2.42
C ARG A 160 13.66 22.13 2.27
N ASN A 161 13.69 23.24 3.02
CA ASN A 161 14.83 24.15 3.02
C ASN A 161 15.82 23.77 4.13
N ILE A 162 17.02 23.30 3.74
CA ILE A 162 18.10 22.95 4.67
C ILE A 162 19.22 23.98 4.50
N LYS A 163 19.57 24.68 5.59
CA LYS A 163 20.70 25.62 5.59
C LYS A 163 21.98 24.87 5.95
N LEU A 164 22.93 24.84 5.03
CA LEU A 164 24.26 24.26 5.25
C LEU A 164 25.25 25.37 5.56
N ALA A 165 26.01 25.21 6.65
CA ALA A 165 27.05 26.14 7.06
C ALA A 165 28.34 25.38 7.34
N PHE A 166 29.45 25.84 6.76
CA PHE A 166 30.75 25.21 6.92
C PHE A 166 31.80 26.29 7.23
N ASN A 167 32.72 25.98 8.15
CA ASN A 167 33.75 26.93 8.59
C ASN A 167 34.70 27.37 7.46
N LYS A 168 34.86 26.54 6.43
CA LYS A 168 35.76 26.79 5.28
C LYS A 168 35.00 26.95 3.97
N LEU A 169 33.71 27.34 4.01
CA LEU A 169 32.93 27.57 2.79
C LEU A 169 33.49 28.81 2.05
N PRO A 170 33.92 28.69 0.79
CA PRO A 170 34.36 29.86 0.03
C PRO A 170 33.23 30.89 -0.09
N GLY A 171 33.58 32.19 -0.04
CA GLY A 171 32.59 33.27 -0.05
C GLY A 171 31.65 33.26 -1.26
N ALA A 172 32.11 32.73 -2.40
CA ALA A 172 31.31 32.55 -3.61
C ALA A 172 30.09 31.62 -3.42
N PHE A 173 30.13 30.71 -2.44
CA PHE A 173 29.01 29.81 -2.15
C PHE A 173 28.06 30.35 -1.07
N LYS A 174 28.29 31.57 -0.56
CA LYS A 174 27.41 32.18 0.43
C LYS A 174 26.07 32.53 -0.21
N GLY A 175 25.00 31.87 0.25
CA GLY A 175 23.66 32.04 -0.33
C GLY A 175 23.44 31.26 -1.62
N PHE A 176 24.41 30.42 -2.02
CA PHE A 176 24.28 29.52 -3.16
C PHE A 176 23.20 28.48 -2.89
N ARG A 177 22.26 28.33 -3.83
CA ARG A 177 21.08 27.47 -3.72
C ARG A 177 21.23 26.25 -4.60
N VAL A 178 21.30 25.11 -3.95
CA VAL A 178 21.25 23.80 -4.58
C VAL A 178 19.85 23.25 -4.42
N VAL A 179 19.19 22.88 -5.52
CA VAL A 179 17.97 22.07 -5.47
C VAL A 179 18.34 20.63 -5.80
N GLN A 180 18.08 19.73 -4.87
CA GLN A 180 18.18 18.29 -5.08
C GLN A 180 16.77 17.72 -5.30
N ILE A 181 16.64 16.91 -6.33
CA ILE A 181 15.46 16.09 -6.61
C ILE A 181 15.90 14.65 -6.86
N SER A 182 15.04 13.68 -6.56
CA SER A 182 15.30 12.25 -6.76
C SER A 182 13.97 11.52 -6.90
N ASP A 183 14.02 10.25 -7.33
CA ASP A 183 12.90 9.31 -7.26
C ASP A 183 11.61 9.85 -7.90
N ILE A 184 11.74 10.54 -9.05
CA ILE A 184 10.56 11.04 -9.77
C ILE A 184 9.72 9.86 -10.25
N HIS A 185 10.34 8.77 -10.72
CA HIS A 185 9.63 7.60 -11.22
C HIS A 185 8.51 7.96 -12.20
N THR A 186 8.82 8.56 -13.35
CA THR A 186 7.84 9.14 -14.28
C THR A 186 6.72 8.18 -14.70
N GLY A 187 6.97 6.88 -14.75
CA GLY A 187 5.96 5.85 -14.97
C GLY A 187 4.85 5.78 -13.91
N SER A 188 5.00 6.40 -12.73
CA SER A 188 3.98 6.49 -11.69
C SER A 188 3.01 7.66 -11.87
N PHE A 189 3.30 8.58 -12.80
CA PHE A 189 2.41 9.69 -13.12
C PHE A 189 1.25 9.24 -14.02
N MET A 190 0.05 9.72 -13.67
CA MET A 190 -1.20 9.45 -14.38
C MET A 190 -1.56 10.56 -15.36
N ASP A 191 -0.99 11.73 -15.16
CA ASP A 191 -1.17 12.94 -15.96
C ASP A 191 0.10 13.80 -15.88
N LYS A 192 0.24 14.76 -16.80
CA LYS A 192 1.36 15.69 -16.92
C LYS A 192 1.31 16.82 -15.90
N ALA A 193 0.11 17.29 -15.55
CA ALA A 193 -0.07 18.47 -14.70
C ALA A 193 0.67 18.42 -13.35
N PRO A 194 0.76 17.28 -12.64
CA PRO A 194 1.56 17.22 -11.40
C PRO A 194 3.06 17.45 -11.64
N LEU A 195 3.63 16.90 -12.71
CA LEU A 195 5.04 17.11 -13.02
C LEU A 195 5.30 18.56 -13.46
N GLU A 196 4.40 19.15 -14.22
CA GLU A 196 4.45 20.58 -14.59
C GLU A 196 4.44 21.47 -13.34
N LYS A 197 3.57 21.16 -12.37
CA LYS A 197 3.54 21.84 -11.06
C LYS A 197 4.87 21.68 -10.32
N ALA A 198 5.47 20.50 -10.33
CA ALA A 198 6.77 20.26 -9.68
C ALA A 198 7.90 21.07 -10.34
N VAL A 199 7.98 21.07 -11.68
CA VAL A 199 8.99 21.86 -12.41
C VAL A 199 8.82 23.36 -12.15
N LYS A 200 7.57 23.84 -12.16
CA LYS A 200 7.28 25.23 -11.79
C LYS A 200 7.77 25.54 -10.38
N LEU A 201 7.43 24.70 -9.41
CA LEU A 201 7.84 24.87 -8.01
C LEU A 201 9.36 24.93 -7.87
N ILE A 202 10.09 24.04 -8.55
CA ILE A 202 11.57 24.01 -8.55
C ILE A 202 12.15 25.30 -9.13
N ASN A 203 11.66 25.75 -10.28
CA ASN A 203 12.12 26.99 -10.90
C ASN A 203 11.81 28.23 -10.03
N ASP A 204 10.68 28.24 -9.32
CA ASP A 204 10.30 29.32 -8.39
C ASP A 204 11.26 29.43 -7.19
N LEU A 205 11.97 28.35 -6.82
CA LEU A 205 13.05 28.40 -5.82
C LEU A 205 14.29 29.16 -6.31
N LYS A 206 14.36 29.46 -7.61
CA LYS A 206 15.48 30.10 -8.32
C LYS A 206 16.82 29.42 -8.00
N PRO A 207 16.97 28.11 -8.24
CA PRO A 207 18.20 27.40 -7.95
C PRO A 207 19.39 27.96 -8.74
N ASP A 208 20.57 27.93 -8.14
CA ASP A 208 21.83 28.20 -8.84
C ASP A 208 22.28 26.95 -9.60
N VAL A 209 22.04 25.76 -9.04
CA VAL A 209 22.26 24.45 -9.66
C VAL A 209 21.16 23.47 -9.25
N ILE A 210 20.80 22.54 -10.15
CA ILE A 210 19.88 21.45 -9.86
C ILE A 210 20.63 20.11 -9.99
N PHE A 211 20.47 19.23 -9.00
CA PHE A 211 20.91 17.85 -9.05
C PHE A 211 19.72 16.90 -9.00
N PHE A 212 19.63 16.03 -10.00
CA PHE A 212 18.76 14.88 -10.03
C PHE A 212 19.55 13.64 -9.58
N THR A 213 19.21 13.07 -8.43
CA THR A 213 20.01 12.02 -7.78
C THR A 213 19.41 10.62 -7.93
N GLY A 214 18.96 10.28 -9.14
CA GLY A 214 18.55 8.93 -9.52
C GLY A 214 17.04 8.67 -9.48
N ASP A 215 16.66 7.54 -10.08
CA ASP A 215 15.32 6.98 -10.17
C ASP A 215 14.33 7.89 -10.92
N LEU A 216 14.69 8.15 -12.17
CA LEU A 216 13.87 8.92 -13.11
C LEU A 216 12.70 8.08 -13.64
N VAL A 217 12.92 6.80 -13.91
CA VAL A 217 11.90 5.84 -14.36
C VAL A 217 11.61 4.78 -13.29
N ASN A 218 10.56 3.97 -13.47
CA ASN A 218 10.27 2.82 -12.60
C ASN A 218 10.99 1.59 -13.15
N ASP A 219 10.73 1.26 -14.43
CA ASP A 219 11.20 0.00 -15.00
C ASP A 219 11.82 0.18 -16.40
N MET A 220 11.31 1.11 -17.21
CA MET A 220 11.72 1.28 -18.62
C MET A 220 11.93 2.75 -18.99
N SER A 221 12.92 3.02 -19.84
CA SER A 221 13.23 4.37 -20.36
C SER A 221 12.07 5.02 -21.12
N THR A 222 11.19 4.22 -21.73
CA THR A 222 9.99 4.67 -22.46
C THR A 222 9.01 5.44 -21.57
N GLU A 223 9.05 5.23 -20.25
CA GLU A 223 8.23 5.96 -19.28
C GLU A 223 8.55 7.45 -19.20
N LEU A 224 9.76 7.85 -19.61
CA LEU A 224 10.21 9.25 -19.62
C LEU A 224 9.66 10.02 -20.84
N VAL A 225 9.39 9.31 -21.95
CA VAL A 225 9.04 9.94 -23.24
C VAL A 225 7.90 10.96 -23.14
N PRO A 226 6.79 10.70 -22.42
CA PRO A 226 5.69 11.68 -22.32
C PRO A 226 6.05 12.95 -21.51
N TYR A 227 7.12 12.90 -20.72
CA TYR A 227 7.49 13.89 -19.70
C TYR A 227 8.80 14.62 -19.99
N LYS A 228 9.57 14.17 -20.99
CA LYS A 228 10.88 14.74 -21.37
C LYS A 228 10.84 16.26 -21.54
N GLU A 229 9.85 16.77 -22.28
CA GLU A 229 9.73 18.22 -22.53
C GLU A 229 9.40 19.02 -21.27
N ILE A 230 8.68 18.42 -20.32
CA ILE A 230 8.36 19.08 -19.04
C ILE A 230 9.64 19.21 -18.21
N LEU A 231 10.44 18.15 -18.13
CA LEU A 231 11.71 18.13 -17.41
C LEU A 231 12.77 19.02 -18.06
N ALA A 232 12.76 19.15 -19.39
CA ALA A 232 13.58 20.12 -20.12
C ALA A 232 13.27 21.59 -19.72
N GLY A 233 12.13 21.83 -19.07
CA GLY A 233 11.76 23.12 -18.49
C GLY A 233 12.50 23.48 -17.19
N LEU A 234 13.28 22.57 -16.58
CA LEU A 234 14.11 22.87 -15.42
C LEU A 234 15.24 23.81 -15.80
N LYS A 235 15.42 24.90 -15.05
CA LYS A 235 16.40 25.95 -15.35
C LYS A 235 17.23 26.30 -14.13
N ALA A 236 18.55 26.24 -14.30
CA ALA A 236 19.51 26.71 -13.31
C ALA A 236 20.74 27.28 -14.05
N PRO A 237 21.30 28.43 -13.61
CA PRO A 237 22.45 29.08 -14.26
C PRO A 237 23.69 28.18 -14.38
N HIS A 238 23.95 27.34 -13.39
CA HIS A 238 25.09 26.42 -13.38
C HIS A 238 24.75 25.02 -13.93
N GLY A 239 23.53 24.84 -14.45
CA GLY A 239 23.10 23.61 -15.10
C GLY A 239 22.23 22.69 -14.24
N VAL A 240 21.71 21.68 -14.93
CA VAL A 240 20.91 20.57 -14.36
C VAL A 240 21.70 19.30 -14.59
N PHE A 241 22.11 18.64 -13.51
CA PHE A 241 22.90 17.42 -13.56
C PHE A 241 22.06 16.24 -13.09
N SER A 242 22.20 15.10 -13.75
CA SER A 242 21.50 13.87 -13.36
C SER A 242 22.49 12.72 -13.23
N ILE A 243 22.29 11.89 -12.20
CA ILE A 243 22.91 10.57 -12.08
C ILE A 243 21.81 9.49 -12.17
N LEU A 244 22.21 8.26 -12.46
CA LEU A 244 21.31 7.10 -12.47
C LEU A 244 21.07 6.59 -11.06
N GLY A 245 19.84 6.15 -10.79
CA GLY A 245 19.48 5.34 -9.64
C GLY A 245 19.32 3.86 -10.01
N ASN A 246 18.94 3.02 -9.05
CA ASN A 246 18.81 1.58 -9.29
C ASN A 246 17.68 1.23 -10.27
N HIS A 247 16.63 2.04 -10.36
CA HIS A 247 15.54 1.82 -11.31
C HIS A 247 15.89 2.19 -12.75
N ASP A 248 16.88 3.07 -12.94
CA ASP A 248 17.23 3.59 -14.27
C ASP A 248 18.03 2.57 -15.12
N TYR A 249 18.55 1.51 -14.52
CA TYR A 249 19.28 0.43 -15.22
C TYR A 249 18.37 -0.60 -15.91
N GLY A 250 17.05 -0.51 -15.71
CA GLY A 250 16.09 -1.46 -16.27
C GLY A 250 16.17 -2.87 -15.67
N ASP A 251 16.79 -3.04 -14.50
CA ASP A 251 16.96 -4.36 -13.85
C ASP A 251 15.63 -4.97 -13.37
N TYR A 252 14.58 -4.16 -13.23
CA TYR A 252 13.27 -4.57 -12.72
C TYR A 252 12.28 -4.99 -13.80
N TYR A 253 12.69 -4.93 -15.08
CA TYR A 253 11.89 -5.39 -16.21
C TYR A 253 12.36 -6.76 -16.72
N GLN A 254 11.41 -7.60 -17.15
CA GLN A 254 11.73 -8.91 -17.76
C GLN A 254 12.00 -8.75 -19.25
N TRP A 255 13.26 -8.46 -19.60
CA TRP A 255 13.70 -8.33 -20.98
C TRP A 255 13.72 -9.68 -21.71
N PRO A 256 13.38 -9.75 -23.00
CA PRO A 256 13.48 -10.99 -23.78
C PRO A 256 14.94 -11.44 -23.97
N SER A 257 15.89 -10.49 -23.96
CA SER A 257 17.32 -10.75 -24.12
C SER A 257 18.16 -9.71 -23.36
N LYS A 258 19.47 -10.01 -23.15
CA LYS A 258 20.40 -9.04 -22.54
C LYS A 258 20.70 -7.89 -23.48
N GLU A 259 20.70 -8.17 -24.78
CA GLU A 259 20.92 -7.21 -25.85
C GLU A 259 19.81 -6.16 -25.85
N GLU A 260 18.54 -6.57 -25.76
CA GLU A 260 17.41 -5.63 -25.68
C GLU A 260 17.42 -4.75 -24.44
N LYS A 261 17.93 -5.25 -23.31
CA LYS A 261 18.11 -4.44 -22.10
C LYS A 261 19.15 -3.33 -22.27
N ASN A 262 20.20 -3.60 -23.04
CA ASN A 262 21.34 -2.69 -23.19
C ASN A 262 21.18 -1.70 -24.36
N CYS A 263 20.09 -1.80 -25.13
CA CYS A 263 19.72 -0.89 -26.22
C CYS A 263 18.88 0.28 -25.71
#